data_AF-A0A6A5G6Q3-F1
#
_entry.id   AF-A0A6A5G6Q3-F1
#
_cell.length_a   1.000
_cell.length_b   1.000
_cell.length_c   1.000
_cell.angle_alpha   90.00
_cell.angle_beta   90.00
_cell.angle_gamma   90.00
#
_symmetry.space_group_name_H-M   'P 1'
#
loop_
_entity.id
_entity.type
_entity.pdbx_description
1 polymer ?
#
loop_
_entity_poly.entity_id
_entity_poly.type
_entity_poly.pdbx_seq_one_letter_code
_entity_poly.pdbx_strand_id
1 'polypeptide(L)'
;MYKPDVLMIVARYTRAMKTSVSPDDQYVKQMNEAISFYEKFTKKIYIMDAHPLYSLGFLNLYLHYLIQKPGELESLHLKKKLADEEMSNVKKRFSMLKCEKCQLFDLSSVFVEGDKYLTFDRETKLSYVDNTVHITSAGLEKMDPLFKKLAEDVMDNF
;
A
#
# COMPACT_ATOMS: atom_id res chain seq x y z
N MET A 1 -10.01 -19.61 -22.07
CA MET A 1 -9.33 -19.01 -20.91
C MET A 1 -9.35 -17.49 -21.12
N TYR A 2 -9.85 -16.72 -20.16
CA TYR A 2 -9.92 -15.26 -20.26
C TYR A 2 -8.52 -14.65 -20.16
N LYS A 3 -8.20 -13.68 -21.01
CA LYS A 3 -6.92 -12.96 -21.03
C LYS A 3 -7.18 -11.49 -20.76
N PRO A 4 -7.03 -11.01 -19.51
CA PRO A 4 -7.28 -9.62 -19.20
C PRO A 4 -6.20 -8.74 -19.83
N ASP A 5 -6.62 -7.60 -20.37
CA ASP A 5 -5.70 -6.57 -20.86
C ASP A 5 -4.81 -6.03 -19.74
N VAL A 6 -5.40 -5.84 -18.55
CA VAL A 6 -4.74 -5.31 -17.36
C VAL A 6 -4.89 -6.26 -16.16
N LEU A 7 -3.80 -6.48 -15.44
CA LEU A 7 -3.82 -7.13 -14.12
C LEU A 7 -3.41 -6.13 -13.04
N MET A 8 -4.22 -6.00 -12.00
CA MET A 8 -3.93 -5.17 -10.83
C MET A 8 -3.67 -6.05 -9.61
N ILE A 9 -2.51 -5.88 -8.99
CA ILE A 9 -2.08 -6.65 -7.82
C ILE A 9 -1.98 -5.70 -6.63
N VAL A 10 -2.86 -5.92 -5.64
CA VAL A 10 -2.86 -5.21 -4.36
C VAL A 10 -2.60 -6.24 -3.26
N ALA A 11 -1.50 -6.09 -2.54
CA ALA A 11 -1.05 -7.09 -1.58
C ALA A 11 -0.76 -6.50 -0.21
N ARG A 12 -1.20 -7.19 0.84
CA ARG A 12 -0.72 -6.94 2.21
C ARG A 12 0.62 -7.64 2.41
N TYR A 13 1.62 -6.89 2.86
CA TYR A 13 2.95 -7.46 3.13
C TYR A 13 3.01 -8.12 4.49
N THR A 14 3.40 -9.40 4.50
CA THR A 14 3.56 -10.18 5.72
C THR A 14 4.82 -9.74 6.48
N ARG A 15 4.92 -10.13 7.76
CA ARG A 15 6.17 -9.94 8.53
C ARG A 15 7.37 -10.58 7.83
N ALA A 16 7.17 -11.71 7.18
CA ALA A 16 8.22 -12.44 6.50
C ALA A 16 8.79 -11.65 5.30
N MET A 17 7.94 -10.91 4.57
CA MET A 17 8.33 -10.01 3.47
C MET A 17 9.13 -8.78 3.92
N LYS A 18 9.20 -8.49 5.22
CA LYS A 18 9.96 -7.36 5.78
C LYS A 18 11.34 -7.74 6.32
N THR A 19 11.66 -9.04 6.31
CA THR A 19 12.98 -9.54 6.72
C THR A 19 14.08 -9.08 5.76
N SER A 20 15.35 -9.19 6.17
CA SER A 20 16.49 -8.79 5.34
C SER A 20 16.47 -9.47 3.96
N VAL A 21 16.91 -8.72 2.95
CA VAL A 21 16.98 -9.21 1.56
C VAL A 21 18.35 -9.85 1.32
N SER A 22 18.37 -11.09 0.84
CA SER A 22 19.59 -11.80 0.43
C SER A 22 19.79 -11.72 -1.10
N PRO A 23 21.00 -12.00 -1.62
CA PRO A 23 21.21 -12.13 -3.06
C PRO A 23 20.39 -13.27 -3.70
N ASP A 24 20.09 -14.32 -2.93
CA ASP A 24 19.29 -15.48 -3.35
C ASP A 24 17.87 -15.45 -2.75
N ASP A 25 17.25 -14.27 -2.71
CA ASP A 25 15.99 -14.04 -2.01
C ASP A 25 14.84 -14.84 -2.64
N GLN A 26 14.29 -15.78 -1.86
CA GLN A 26 13.25 -16.70 -2.31
C GLN A 26 11.93 -15.98 -2.63
N TYR A 27 11.61 -14.87 -1.95
CA TYR A 27 10.43 -14.08 -2.29
C TYR A 27 10.59 -13.40 -3.63
N VAL A 28 11.78 -12.85 -3.92
CA VAL A 28 12.07 -12.25 -5.24
C VAL A 28 11.96 -13.30 -6.34
N LYS A 29 12.44 -14.53 -6.12
CA LYS A 29 12.28 -15.63 -7.09
C LYS A 29 10.81 -15.94 -7.35
N GLN A 30 10.03 -16.17 -6.29
CA GLN A 30 8.60 -16.49 -6.41
C GLN A 30 7.80 -15.36 -7.08
N MET A 31 8.08 -14.10 -6.73
CA MET A 31 7.43 -12.96 -7.36
C MET A 31 7.76 -12.90 -8.86
N ASN A 32 9.03 -13.08 -9.23
CA ASN A 32 9.44 -13.10 -10.64
C ASN A 32 8.83 -14.27 -11.43
N GLU A 33 8.73 -15.46 -10.83
CA GLU A 33 8.07 -16.61 -11.44
C GLU A 33 6.57 -16.35 -11.68
N ALA A 34 5.89 -15.80 -10.68
CA ALA A 34 4.48 -15.44 -10.80
C ALA A 34 4.25 -14.34 -11.85
N ILE A 35 5.07 -13.28 -11.83
CA ILE A 35 4.98 -12.19 -12.80
C ILE A 35 5.24 -12.69 -14.22
N SER A 36 6.29 -13.49 -14.43
CA SER A 36 6.60 -14.09 -15.74
C SER A 36 5.46 -14.95 -16.28
N PHE A 37 4.70 -15.61 -15.40
CA PHE A 37 3.48 -16.30 -15.79
C PHE A 37 2.40 -15.31 -16.26
N TYR A 38 2.10 -14.28 -15.47
CA TYR A 38 1.03 -13.31 -15.80
C TYR A 38 1.35 -12.43 -17.01
N GLU A 39 2.62 -12.11 -17.27
CA GLU A 39 3.04 -11.32 -18.45
C GLU A 39 2.69 -12.00 -19.78
N LYS A 40 2.50 -13.32 -19.80
CA LYS A 40 2.06 -14.08 -20.99
C LYS A 40 0.61 -13.81 -21.38
N PHE A 41 -0.21 -13.35 -20.43
CA PHE A 41 -1.66 -13.24 -20.58
C PHE A 41 -2.18 -11.81 -20.43
N THR A 42 -1.31 -10.86 -20.12
CA THR A 42 -1.65 -9.46 -19.86
C THR A 42 -0.82 -8.54 -20.75
N LYS A 43 -1.35 -7.37 -21.08
CA LYS A 43 -0.58 -6.32 -21.76
C LYS A 43 0.13 -5.42 -20.73
N LYS A 44 -0.47 -5.19 -19.56
CA LYS A 44 0.11 -4.39 -18.47
C LYS A 44 -0.23 -4.99 -17.09
N ILE A 45 0.69 -4.86 -16.15
CA ILE A 45 0.50 -5.27 -14.75
C ILE A 45 0.76 -4.07 -13.84
N TYR A 46 -0.23 -3.68 -13.03
CA TYR A 46 -0.06 -2.68 -11.98
C TYR A 46 0.13 -3.38 -10.65
N ILE A 47 1.21 -3.05 -9.94
CA ILE A 47 1.54 -3.67 -8.66
C ILE A 47 1.58 -2.55 -7.62
N MET A 48 0.79 -2.69 -6.56
CA MET A 48 0.84 -1.74 -5.45
C MET A 48 2.23 -1.80 -4.82
N ASP A 49 2.87 -0.65 -4.59
CA ASP A 49 4.14 -0.55 -3.89
C ASP A 49 3.93 -0.80 -2.37
N ALA A 50 5.00 -0.64 -1.59
CA ALA A 50 5.04 -0.89 -0.16
C ALA A 50 4.23 0.15 0.65
N HIS A 51 2.94 -0.13 0.85
CA HIS A 51 2.05 0.65 1.73
C HIS A 51 2.45 0.48 3.22
N PRO A 52 2.38 1.55 4.06
CA PRO A 52 2.75 1.48 5.47
C PRO A 52 1.90 0.47 6.26
N LEU A 53 2.49 -0.10 7.31
CA LEU A 53 1.77 -0.99 8.21
C LEU A 53 1.13 -0.19 9.34
N TYR A 54 -0.19 -0.31 9.47
CA TYR A 54 -0.93 0.22 10.61
C TYR A 54 -0.92 -0.75 11.81
N SER A 55 -1.19 -0.22 13.00
CA SER A 55 -1.29 -1.02 14.22
C SER A 55 -2.59 -1.83 14.26
N LEU A 56 -2.50 -3.10 14.68
CA LEU A 56 -3.69 -3.89 15.01
C LEU A 56 -4.46 -3.22 16.16
N GLY A 57 -5.79 -3.23 16.09
CA GLY A 57 -6.64 -2.58 17.08
C GLY A 57 -6.63 -1.05 17.02
N PHE A 58 -6.14 -0.45 15.92
CA PHE A 58 -6.03 1.00 15.77
C PHE A 58 -7.35 1.72 16.00
N LEU A 59 -8.45 1.26 15.39
CA LEU A 59 -9.74 1.94 15.49
C LEU A 59 -10.24 2.04 16.94
N ASN A 60 -10.05 1.00 17.75
CA ASN A 60 -10.40 1.05 19.17
C ASN A 60 -9.56 2.09 19.93
N LEU A 61 -8.24 2.11 19.68
CA LEU A 61 -7.34 3.10 20.28
C LEU A 61 -7.73 4.53 19.84
N TYR A 62 -8.03 4.71 18.57
CA TYR A 62 -8.47 5.97 17.99
C TYR A 62 -9.75 6.48 18.64
N LEU A 63 -10.78 5.64 18.74
CA LEU A 63 -12.04 6.00 19.40
C LEU A 63 -11.83 6.35 20.87
N HIS A 64 -10.95 5.64 21.57
CA HIS A 64 -10.58 5.99 22.95
C HIS A 64 -9.94 7.38 23.04
N TYR A 65 -8.98 7.69 22.18
CA TYR A 65 -8.34 9.02 22.14
C TYR A 65 -9.31 10.12 21.72
N LEU A 66 -10.20 9.85 20.76
CA LEU A 66 -11.18 10.81 20.29
C LEU A 66 -12.10 11.29 21.42
N ILE A 67 -12.47 10.39 22.33
CA ILE A 67 -13.36 10.69 23.46
C ILE A 67 -12.58 11.25 24.66
N GLN A 68 -11.47 10.60 25.03
CA GLN A 68 -10.78 10.86 26.30
C GLN A 68 -9.63 11.85 26.19
N LYS A 69 -9.01 11.96 25.01
CA LYS A 69 -7.77 12.71 24.80
C LYS A 69 -7.74 13.40 23.41
N PRO A 70 -8.75 14.22 23.07
CA PRO A 70 -8.85 14.78 21.72
C PRO A 70 -7.64 15.65 21.33
N GLY A 71 -6.96 16.28 22.30
CA GLY A 71 -5.74 17.04 22.08
C GLY A 71 -4.49 16.20 21.73
N GLU A 72 -4.54 14.88 21.92
CA GLU A 72 -3.44 13.95 21.63
C GLU A 72 -3.66 13.16 20.32
N LEU A 73 -4.75 13.40 19.58
CA LEU A 73 -5.10 12.64 18.36
C LEU A 73 -3.98 12.64 17.31
N GLU A 74 -3.27 13.76 17.14
CA GLU A 74 -2.16 13.88 16.18
C GLU A 74 -1.02 12.88 16.41
N SER A 75 -0.88 12.37 17.64
CA SER A 75 0.12 11.35 17.97
C SER A 75 -0.18 9.97 17.37
N LEU A 76 -1.42 9.75 16.93
CA LEU A 76 -1.89 8.49 16.36
C LEU A 76 -1.60 8.36 14.85
N HIS A 77 -1.07 9.42 14.22
CA HIS A 77 -0.52 9.31 12.87
C HIS A 77 0.81 8.55 12.88
N LEU A 78 1.08 7.79 11.80
CA LEU A 78 2.34 7.07 11.72
C LEU A 78 3.47 8.05 11.42
N LYS A 79 4.59 7.91 12.12
CA LYS A 79 5.82 8.63 11.79
C LYS A 79 6.36 8.09 10.46
N LYS A 80 6.40 8.92 9.43
CA LYS A 80 6.76 8.53 8.06
C LYS A 80 8.09 7.80 8.00
N LYS A 81 9.11 8.34 8.68
CA LYS A 81 10.46 7.73 8.74
C LYS A 81 10.43 6.28 9.23
N LEU A 82 9.73 6.01 10.33
CA LEU A 82 9.66 4.65 10.90
C LEU A 82 8.86 3.69 10.02
N ALA A 83 7.76 4.17 9.44
CA ALA A 83 6.95 3.39 8.52
C ALA A 83 7.72 3.05 7.23
N ASP A 84 8.49 4.00 6.69
CA ASP A 84 9.34 3.79 5.52
C ASP A 84 10.49 2.80 5.82
N GLU A 85 11.12 2.93 6.99
CA GLU A 85 12.16 1.99 7.46
C GLU A 85 11.60 0.56 7.60
N GLU A 86 10.41 0.41 8.18
CA GLU A 86 9.73 -0.89 8.31
C GLU A 86 9.46 -1.56 6.95
N MET A 87 9.13 -0.76 5.93
CA MET A 87 8.81 -1.23 4.58
C MET A 87 10.03 -1.27 3.63
N SER A 88 11.21 -0.85 4.09
CA SER A 88 12.41 -0.72 3.25
C SER A 88 12.81 -2.01 2.54
N ASN A 89 12.77 -3.16 3.23
CA ASN A 89 13.09 -4.45 2.63
C ASN A 89 12.06 -4.89 1.59
N VAL A 90 10.79 -4.52 1.77
CA VAL A 90 9.74 -4.79 0.76
C VAL A 90 10.02 -3.98 -0.50
N LYS A 91 10.30 -2.67 -0.36
CA LYS A 91 10.70 -1.80 -1.49
C LYS A 91 11.94 -2.34 -2.19
N LYS A 92 12.94 -2.80 -1.44
CA LYS A 92 14.16 -3.41 -1.99
C LYS A 92 13.84 -4.65 -2.82
N ARG A 93 12.96 -5.55 -2.35
CA ARG A 93 12.54 -6.72 -3.14
C ARG A 93 11.81 -6.32 -4.42
N PHE A 94 10.95 -5.30 -4.37
CA PHE A 94 10.28 -4.79 -5.57
C PHE A 94 11.25 -4.22 -6.60
N SER A 95 12.33 -3.57 -6.17
CA SER A 95 13.38 -3.08 -7.09
C SER A 95 14.14 -4.19 -7.82
N MET A 96 14.00 -5.45 -7.37
CA MET A 96 14.63 -6.64 -7.95
C MET A 96 13.69 -7.42 -8.89
N LEU A 97 12.47 -6.92 -9.12
CA LEU A 97 11.55 -7.55 -10.05
C LEU A 97 12.04 -7.40 -11.50
N LYS A 98 11.88 -8.47 -12.27
CA LYS A 98 12.17 -8.54 -13.69
C LYS A 98 10.83 -8.58 -14.41
N CYS A 99 10.38 -7.42 -14.87
CA CYS A 99 9.10 -7.28 -15.54
C CYS A 99 9.12 -6.08 -16.46
N GLU A 100 8.79 -6.28 -17.73
CA GLU A 100 8.78 -5.21 -18.73
C GLU A 100 7.38 -4.56 -18.81
N LYS A 101 6.34 -5.31 -18.44
CA LYS A 101 4.94 -4.85 -18.45
C LYS A 101 4.46 -4.30 -17.10
N CYS A 102 5.32 -4.26 -16.09
CA CYS A 102 4.92 -3.88 -14.73
C CYS A 102 5.04 -2.37 -14.48
N GLN A 103 4.12 -1.85 -13.67
CA GLN A 103 4.16 -0.50 -13.13
C GLN A 103 3.85 -0.55 -11.64
N LEU A 104 4.81 -0.08 -10.83
CA LEU A 104 4.59 0.10 -9.40
C LEU A 104 3.79 1.38 -9.16
N PHE A 105 2.80 1.34 -8.26
CA PHE A 105 2.04 2.51 -7.86
C PHE A 105 1.95 2.64 -6.35
N ASP A 106 2.14 3.85 -5.83
CA ASP A 106 2.17 4.12 -4.40
C ASP A 106 0.83 4.66 -3.88
N LEU A 107 0.04 3.77 -3.26
CA LEU A 107 -1.20 4.15 -2.57
C LEU A 107 -0.97 4.98 -1.30
N SER A 108 0.22 4.93 -0.70
CA SER A 108 0.50 5.64 0.55
C SER A 108 0.65 7.16 0.35
N SER A 109 0.98 7.59 -0.87
CA SER A 109 1.26 8.99 -1.21
C SER A 109 0.16 9.96 -0.81
N VAL A 110 -1.12 9.59 -0.95
CA VAL A 110 -2.27 10.44 -0.58
C VAL A 110 -2.46 10.61 0.92
N PHE A 111 -1.82 9.76 1.74
CA PHE A 111 -1.84 9.85 3.19
C PHE A 111 -0.67 10.65 3.75
N VAL A 112 0.28 11.09 2.92
CA VAL A 112 1.46 11.83 3.40
C VAL A 112 1.11 13.27 3.71
N GLU A 113 1.47 13.72 4.90
CA GLU A 113 1.48 15.13 5.26
C GLU A 113 2.74 15.42 6.08
N GLY A 114 3.70 16.15 5.48
CA GLY A 114 5.00 16.42 6.11
C GLY A 114 5.73 15.12 6.47
N ASP A 115 5.99 14.92 7.76
CA ASP A 115 6.69 13.77 8.32
C ASP A 115 5.75 12.65 8.81
N LYS A 116 4.47 12.68 8.42
CA LYS A 116 3.44 11.74 8.87
C LYS A 116 2.77 11.00 7.71
N TYR A 117 2.33 9.78 7.98
CA TYR A 117 1.20 9.17 7.28
C TYR A 117 -0.06 9.35 8.12
N LEU A 118 -1.06 10.00 7.55
CA LEU A 118 -2.35 10.20 8.18
C LEU A 118 -3.08 8.87 8.35
N THR A 119 -3.70 8.70 9.51
CA THR A 119 -4.42 7.48 9.94
C THR A 119 -5.91 7.72 10.13
N PHE A 120 -6.32 9.00 10.08
CA PHE A 120 -7.69 9.46 10.18
C PHE A 120 -7.81 10.84 9.50
N ASP A 121 -9.03 11.20 9.18
CA ASP A 121 -9.42 12.51 8.67
C ASP A 121 -9.69 13.49 9.83
N ARG A 122 -9.07 14.67 9.77
CA ARG A 122 -9.18 15.65 10.87
C ARG A 122 -10.53 16.35 10.92
N GLU A 123 -11.23 16.47 9.80
CA GLU A 123 -12.49 17.21 9.72
C GLU A 123 -13.66 16.30 10.11
N THR A 124 -13.77 15.15 9.43
CA THR A 124 -14.84 14.17 9.63
C THR A 124 -14.62 13.27 10.85
N LYS A 125 -13.39 13.22 11.38
CA LYS A 125 -12.97 12.31 12.47
C LYS A 125 -13.14 10.83 12.11
N LEU A 126 -13.16 10.50 10.83
CA LEU A 126 -13.23 9.11 10.37
C LEU A 126 -11.82 8.53 10.27
N SER A 127 -11.63 7.33 10.82
CA SER A 127 -10.36 6.61 10.62
C SER A 127 -10.26 6.08 9.19
N TYR A 128 -9.07 6.15 8.62
CA TYR A 128 -8.77 5.55 7.31
C TYR A 128 -8.56 4.03 7.39
N VAL A 129 -8.45 3.46 8.59
CA VAL A 129 -8.16 2.04 8.79
C VAL A 129 -8.96 1.41 9.92
N ASP A 130 -9.30 0.14 9.77
CA ASP A 130 -10.03 -0.61 10.78
C ASP A 130 -9.11 -1.31 11.80
N ASN A 131 -9.70 -2.06 12.74
CA ASN A 131 -8.96 -2.80 13.77
C ASN A 131 -8.08 -3.94 13.20
N THR A 132 -8.34 -4.37 11.97
CA THR A 132 -7.65 -5.46 11.28
C THR A 132 -6.65 -4.96 10.23
N VAL A 133 -6.40 -3.64 10.22
CA VAL A 133 -5.50 -2.89 9.34
C VAL A 133 -5.93 -2.81 7.87
N HIS A 134 -7.22 -3.06 7.59
CA HIS A 134 -7.78 -2.80 6.26
C HIS A 134 -8.18 -1.34 6.13
N ILE A 135 -8.11 -0.82 4.90
CA ILE A 135 -8.53 0.53 4.56
C ILE A 135 -10.05 0.63 4.65
N THR A 136 -10.57 1.66 5.34
CA THR A 136 -12.01 1.93 5.44
C THR A 136 -12.53 2.67 4.21
N SER A 137 -13.83 2.89 4.10
CA SER A 137 -14.41 3.72 3.03
C SER A 137 -13.82 5.13 3.00
N ALA A 138 -13.63 5.77 4.15
CA ALA A 138 -12.98 7.09 4.22
C ALA A 138 -11.52 7.06 3.71
N GLY A 139 -10.81 5.95 3.97
CA GLY A 139 -9.46 5.76 3.42
C GLY A 139 -9.48 5.52 1.91
N LEU A 140 -10.48 4.79 1.39
CA LEU A 140 -10.66 4.58 -0.04
C LEU A 140 -10.99 5.88 -0.78
N GLU A 141 -11.91 6.70 -0.25
CA GLU A 141 -12.23 8.02 -0.81
C GLU A 141 -10.97 8.90 -0.94
N LYS A 142 -10.05 8.81 0.03
CA LYS A 142 -8.75 9.51 -0.04
C LYS A 142 -7.83 8.96 -1.13
N MET A 143 -7.98 7.69 -1.52
CA MET A 143 -7.24 7.04 -2.61
C MET A 143 -7.87 7.25 -3.99
N ASP A 144 -9.12 7.73 -4.09
CA ASP A 144 -9.83 7.92 -5.36
C ASP A 144 -9.03 8.67 -6.43
N PRO A 145 -8.30 9.77 -6.12
CA PRO A 145 -7.49 10.45 -7.13
C PRO A 145 -6.41 9.56 -7.75
N LEU A 146 -5.84 8.62 -6.98
CA LEU A 146 -4.84 7.67 -7.49
C LEU A 146 -5.49 6.60 -8.36
N PHE A 147 -6.62 6.03 -7.93
CA PHE A 147 -7.33 5.04 -8.74
C PHE A 147 -7.85 5.65 -10.04
N LYS A 148 -8.33 6.89 -10.02
CA LYS A 148 -8.72 7.63 -11.21
C LYS A 148 -7.54 7.79 -12.17
N LYS A 149 -6.38 8.21 -11.67
CA LYS A 149 -5.16 8.34 -12.49
C LYS A 149 -4.72 7.01 -13.09
N LEU A 150 -4.81 5.91 -12.34
CA LEU A 150 -4.52 4.57 -12.84
C LEU A 150 -5.52 4.13 -13.91
N ALA A 151 -6.80 4.42 -13.72
CA ALA A 151 -7.83 4.13 -14.70
C ALA A 151 -7.62 4.95 -15.98
N GLU A 152 -7.30 6.24 -15.88
CA GLU A 152 -6.95 7.09 -17.04
C GLU A 152 -5.72 6.55 -17.78
N ASP A 153 -4.65 6.19 -17.07
CA ASP A 153 -3.46 5.56 -17.66
C ASP A 153 -3.78 4.23 -18.37
N VAL A 154 -4.71 3.45 -17.84
CA VAL A 154 -5.21 2.23 -18.52
C VAL A 154 -6.01 2.59 -19.76
N MET A 155 -6.93 3.57 -19.69
CA MET A 155 -7.79 3.92 -20.82
C MET A 155 -7.04 4.62 -21.95
N ASP A 156 -5.95 5.35 -21.66
CA ASP A 156 -5.17 6.08 -22.66
C ASP A 156 -4.15 5.20 -23.39
N ASN A 157 -3.72 4.09 -22.78
CA ASN A 157 -2.69 3.20 -23.32
C ASN A 157 -3.23 1.88 -23.90
N PHE A 158 -4.56 1.74 -24.03
CA PHE A 158 -5.26 0.54 -24.50
C PHE A 158 -6.36 0.85 -25.50
#